data_AF-A0A2N7RXA9-F1
#
_entry.id   AF-A0A2N7RXA9-F1
#
_cell.length_a   1.000
_cell.length_b   1.000
_cell.length_c   1.000
_cell.angle_alpha   90.00
_cell.angle_beta   90.00
_cell.angle_gamma   90.00
#
_symmetry.space_group_name_H-M   'P 1'
#
loop_
_entity.id
_entity.type
_entity.pdbx_description
1 polymer ?
#
loop_
_entity_poly.entity_id
_entity_poly.type
_entity_poly.pdbx_seq_one_letter_code
_entity_poly.pdbx_strand_id
1 'polypeptide(L)'
;MEFTDEDKQSALATVHDLAKLRHALTSMAEDVRRLLEQAERSAAAHDVPPSLIAKAAGVTKGRMTQLLARPDTLDLIGVQIHKKAHQLTQYPQDALSAHKADFPGEMTFPPYPQPRKRTGRAENQPA
;
A
#
# COMPACT_ATOMS: atom_id res chain seq x y z
N MET A 1 13.68 -15.70 -30.54
CA MET A 1 12.37 -16.23 -30.12
C MET A 1 11.37 -15.10 -30.22
N GLU A 2 10.33 -15.26 -31.02
CA GLU A 2 9.18 -14.34 -31.00
C GLU A 2 8.27 -14.73 -29.84
N PHE A 3 7.84 -13.74 -29.05
CA PHE A 3 6.88 -13.95 -27.97
C PHE A 3 5.46 -13.91 -28.52
N THR A 4 4.65 -14.90 -28.16
CA THR A 4 3.24 -14.96 -28.51
C THR A 4 2.44 -13.87 -27.77
N ASP A 5 1.22 -13.57 -28.21
CA ASP A 5 0.37 -12.63 -27.49
C ASP A 5 -0.09 -13.18 -26.13
N GLU A 6 -0.19 -14.51 -25.99
CA GLU A 6 -0.41 -15.18 -24.71
C GLU A 6 0.77 -14.95 -23.75
N ASP A 7 2.01 -15.04 -24.25
CA ASP A 7 3.21 -14.77 -23.44
C ASP A 7 3.20 -13.32 -22.93
N LYS A 8 2.81 -12.36 -23.80
CA LYS A 8 2.71 -10.94 -23.43
C LYS A 8 1.60 -10.70 -22.40
N GLN A 9 0.45 -11.35 -22.55
CA GLN A 9 -0.66 -11.24 -21.62
C GLN A 9 -0.30 -11.82 -20.24
N SER A 10 0.35 -12.99 -20.23
CA SER A 10 0.83 -13.64 -19.00
C SER A 10 1.90 -12.79 -18.28
N ALA A 11 2.84 -12.23 -19.03
CA ALA A 11 3.83 -11.30 -18.49
C ALA A 11 3.17 -10.05 -17.89
N LEU A 12 2.18 -9.46 -18.56
CA LEU A 12 1.47 -8.30 -18.04
C LEU A 12 0.65 -8.64 -16.79
N ALA A 13 -0.04 -9.77 -16.77
CA ALA A 13 -0.77 -10.25 -15.60
C ALA A 13 0.17 -10.39 -14.39
N THR A 14 1.36 -10.97 -14.61
CA THR A 14 2.38 -11.10 -13.56
C THR A 14 2.83 -9.72 -13.03
N VAL A 15 3.10 -8.77 -13.93
CA VAL A 15 3.46 -7.39 -13.53
C VAL A 15 2.36 -6.74 -12.72
N HIS A 16 1.12 -6.86 -13.17
CA HIS A 16 -0.04 -6.31 -12.49
C HIS A 16 -0.22 -6.90 -11.09
N ASP A 17 -0.14 -8.22 -10.96
CA ASP A 17 -0.32 -8.90 -9.67
C ASP A 17 0.79 -8.56 -8.68
N LEU A 18 2.04 -8.50 -9.14
CA LEU A 18 3.17 -8.07 -8.30
C LEU A 18 3.07 -6.59 -7.90
N ALA A 19 2.63 -5.71 -8.81
CA ALA A 19 2.41 -4.30 -8.51
C ALA A 19 1.30 -4.13 -7.46
N LYS A 20 0.19 -4.86 -7.62
CA LYS A 20 -0.93 -4.89 -6.68
C LYS A 20 -0.51 -5.40 -5.30
N LEU A 21 0.28 -6.48 -5.25
CA LEU A 21 0.84 -7.01 -4.01
C LEU A 21 1.79 -6.01 -3.33
N ARG A 22 2.70 -5.40 -4.08
CA ARG A 22 3.62 -4.37 -3.56
C ARG A 22 2.84 -3.18 -2.99
N HIS A 23 1.80 -2.73 -3.68
CA HIS A 23 0.95 -1.63 -3.21
C HIS A 23 0.29 -1.99 -1.88
N ALA A 24 -0.35 -3.16 -1.81
CA ALA A 24 -0.98 -3.64 -0.58
C ALA A 24 0.02 -3.76 0.59
N LEU A 25 1.22 -4.27 0.35
CA LEU A 25 2.28 -4.35 1.35
C LEU A 25 2.75 -2.97 1.82
N THR A 26 2.85 -2.00 0.91
CA THR A 26 3.23 -0.63 1.25
C THR A 26 2.17 0.03 2.13
N SER A 27 0.90 -0.09 1.77
CA SER A 27 -0.20 0.44 2.56
C SER A 27 -0.26 -0.21 3.95
N MET A 28 -0.11 -1.53 4.02
CA MET A 28 -0.06 -2.25 5.30
C MET A 28 1.14 -1.83 6.16
N ALA A 29 2.30 -1.58 5.56
CA ALA A 29 3.48 -1.10 6.27
C ALA A 29 3.27 0.29 6.88
N GLU A 30 2.60 1.20 6.16
CA GLU A 30 2.22 2.51 6.69
C GLU A 30 1.22 2.38 7.86
N ASP A 31 0.26 1.45 7.77
CA ASP A 31 -0.68 1.20 8.86
C ASP A 31 0.00 0.61 10.10
N VAL A 32 0.92 -0.34 9.93
CA VAL A 32 1.76 -0.87 11.02
C VAL A 32 2.57 0.25 11.66
N ARG A 33 3.16 1.12 10.85
CA ARG A 33 3.92 2.28 11.34
C ARG A 33 3.04 3.20 12.18
N ARG A 34 1.85 3.58 11.69
CA ARG A 34 0.91 4.40 12.44
C ARG A 34 0.49 3.73 13.74
N LEU A 35 0.21 2.42 13.69
CA LEU A 35 -0.17 1.64 14.86
C LEU A 35 0.96 1.58 15.91
N LEU A 36 2.22 1.51 15.48
CA LEU A 36 3.38 1.60 16.37
C LEU A 36 3.48 2.99 17.01
N GLU A 37 3.37 4.07 16.23
CA GLU A 37 3.41 5.44 16.77
C GLU A 37 2.29 5.66 17.80
N GLN A 38 1.08 5.11 17.56
CA GLN A 38 -0.02 5.10 18.53
C GLN A 38 0.30 4.28 19.78
N ALA A 39 0.94 3.11 19.64
CA ALA A 39 1.33 2.27 20.77
C ALA A 39 2.35 2.97 21.67
N GLU A 40 3.31 3.67 21.07
CA GLU A 40 4.33 4.45 21.78
C GLU A 40 3.69 5.60 22.57
N ARG A 41 2.78 6.36 21.97
CA ARG A 41 2.03 7.43 22.66
C ARG A 41 1.15 6.87 23.78
N SER A 42 0.43 5.78 23.53
CA SER A 42 -0.41 5.11 24.53
C SER A 42 0.42 4.62 25.71
N ALA A 43 1.59 4.01 25.48
CA ALA A 43 2.48 3.59 26.55
C ALA A 43 2.98 4.77 27.39
N ALA A 44 3.33 5.89 26.76
CA ALA A 44 3.73 7.10 27.48
C ALA A 44 2.58 7.68 28.32
N ALA A 45 1.33 7.61 27.85
CA ALA A 45 0.15 8.01 28.60
C ALA A 45 -0.16 7.09 29.80
N HIS A 46 0.40 5.87 29.81
CA HIS A 46 0.33 4.92 30.93
C HIS A 46 1.59 4.98 31.82
N ASP A 47 2.24 6.15 31.90
CA ASP A 47 3.42 6.41 32.73
C ASP A 47 4.65 5.53 32.42
N VAL A 48 4.70 4.91 31.24
CA VAL A 48 5.91 4.18 30.83
C VAL A 48 7.00 5.19 30.45
N PRO A 49 8.21 5.11 31.02
CA PRO A 49 9.29 6.03 30.70
C PRO A 49 9.63 6.08 29.20
N PRO A 50 9.71 7.27 28.57
CA PRO A 50 10.02 7.41 27.14
C PRO A 50 11.34 6.76 26.71
N SER A 51 12.31 6.66 27.62
CA SER A 51 13.58 5.96 27.38
C SER A 51 13.41 4.46 27.19
N LEU A 52 12.49 3.83 27.92
CA LEU A 52 12.18 2.41 27.77
C LEU A 52 11.38 2.15 26.50
N ILE A 53 10.42 3.02 26.17
CA ILE A 53 9.67 2.95 24.92
C ILE A 53 10.62 3.07 23.72
N ALA A 54 11.53 4.05 23.73
CA ALA A 54 12.49 4.26 22.65
C ALA A 54 13.40 3.04 22.45
N LYS A 55 13.83 2.42 23.55
CA LYS A 55 14.63 1.18 23.52
C LYS A 55 13.83 0.01 22.93
N ALA A 56 12.57 -0.15 23.30
CA ALA A 56 11.71 -1.23 22.80
C ALA A 56 11.40 -1.07 21.31
N ALA A 57 11.16 0.16 20.85
CA ALA A 57 10.88 0.48 19.46
C ALA A 57 12.13 0.61 18.57
N GLY A 58 13.33 0.57 19.16
CA GLY A 58 14.58 0.73 18.41
C GLY A 58 14.78 2.14 17.82
N VAL A 59 14.18 3.16 18.44
CA VAL A 59 14.24 4.56 17.98
C VAL A 59 15.14 5.41 18.87
N THR A 60 15.61 6.54 18.35
CA THR A 60 16.41 7.49 19.12
C THR A 60 15.54 8.26 20.13
N LYS A 61 16.17 8.73 21.21
CA LYS A 61 15.49 9.61 22.20
C LYS A 61 14.88 10.85 21.53
N GLY A 62 15.59 11.46 20.58
CA GLY A 62 15.10 12.63 19.85
C GLY A 62 13.85 12.33 19.02
N ARG A 63 13.77 11.17 18.36
CA ARG A 63 12.57 10.71 17.65
C ARG A 63 11.39 10.54 18.61
N MET A 64 11.62 9.94 19.77
CA MET A 64 10.60 9.77 20.81
C MET A 64 10.06 11.12 21.31
N THR A 65 10.93 12.11 21.57
CA THR A 65 10.49 13.46 21.97
C THR A 65 9.60 14.11 20.91
N GLN A 66 9.97 14.01 19.63
CA GLN A 66 9.16 14.56 18.53
C GLN A 66 7.78 13.90 18.43
N LEU A 67 7.72 12.61 18.69
CA LEU A 67 6.50 11.81 18.63
C LEU A 67 5.53 12.18 19.76
N LEU A 68 6.04 12.32 20.98
CA LEU A 68 5.24 12.75 22.14
C LEU A 68 4.80 14.22 22.06
N ALA A 69 5.55 15.07 21.35
CA ALA A 69 5.18 16.46 21.12
C ALA A 69 3.99 16.64 20.14
N ARG A 70 3.56 15.57 19.47
CA ARG A 70 2.42 15.57 18.53
C ARG A 70 1.38 14.55 18.98
N PRO A 71 0.64 14.83 20.06
CA PRO A 71 -0.48 13.98 20.46
C PRO A 71 -1.57 14.06 19.41
N ASP A 72 -2.03 12.91 18.93
CA ASP A 72 -3.18 12.82 18.04
C ASP A 72 -4.43 12.48 18.86
N THR A 73 -5.55 13.12 18.57
CA THR A 73 -6.80 12.99 19.34
C THR A 73 -7.54 11.68 19.06
N LEU A 74 -7.14 10.96 18.01
CA LEU A 74 -7.75 9.71 17.54
C LEU A 74 -6.89 8.47 17.88
N ASP A 75 -5.98 8.59 18.84
CA ASP A 75 -5.15 7.47 19.26
C ASP A 75 -6.00 6.34 19.86
N LEU A 76 -5.73 5.12 19.40
CA LEU A 76 -6.38 3.91 19.90
C LEU A 76 -5.91 3.60 21.33
N ILE A 77 -6.80 2.99 22.11
CA ILE A 77 -6.46 2.49 23.46
C ILE A 77 -5.67 1.18 23.33
N GLY A 78 -4.74 0.88 24.25
CA GLY A 78 -3.84 -0.27 24.18
C GLY A 78 -4.49 -1.62 23.81
N VAL A 79 -5.72 -1.91 24.28
CA VAL A 79 -6.46 -3.14 23.92
C VAL A 79 -6.82 -3.19 22.44
N GLN A 80 -7.22 -2.05 21.86
CA GLN A 80 -7.57 -1.93 20.44
C GLN A 80 -6.31 -2.07 19.57
N ILE A 81 -5.20 -1.48 20.01
CA ILE A 81 -3.89 -1.61 19.35
C ILE A 81 -3.45 -3.07 19.32
N HIS A 82 -3.53 -3.76 20.46
CA HIS A 82 -3.15 -5.17 20.57
C HIS A 82 -4.00 -6.05 19.65
N LYS A 83 -5.32 -5.84 19.60
CA LYS A 83 -6.22 -6.57 18.70
C LYS A 83 -5.82 -6.40 17.22
N LYS A 84 -5.54 -5.17 16.80
CA LYS A 84 -5.10 -4.90 15.42
C LYS A 84 -3.74 -5.52 15.10
N ALA A 85 -2.77 -5.41 16.03
CA ALA A 85 -1.46 -6.02 15.87
C ALA A 85 -1.54 -7.56 15.77
N HIS A 86 -2.43 -8.18 16.55
CA HIS A 86 -2.67 -9.62 16.47
C HIS A 86 -3.25 -10.04 15.12
N GLN A 87 -4.23 -9.29 14.59
CA GLN A 87 -4.80 -9.57 13.27
C GLN A 87 -3.76 -9.49 12.16
N LEU A 88 -2.87 -8.48 12.20
CA LEU A 88 -1.81 -8.30 11.21
C LEU A 88 -0.77 -9.44 11.23
N THR A 89 -0.46 -9.96 12.42
CA THR A 89 0.55 -11.03 12.58
C THR A 89 0.02 -12.42 12.30
N GLN A 90 -1.24 -12.71 12.64
CA GLN A 90 -1.83 -14.04 12.48
C GLN A 90 -2.58 -14.22 11.15
N TYR A 91 -3.19 -13.15 10.63
CA TYR A 91 -4.01 -13.19 9.42
C TYR A 91 -3.57 -12.15 8.38
N PRO A 92 -2.30 -12.18 7.94
CA PRO A 92 -1.76 -11.15 7.04
C PRO A 92 -2.45 -11.15 5.66
N GLN A 93 -2.95 -12.30 5.20
CA GLN A 93 -3.65 -12.39 3.92
C GLN A 93 -4.96 -11.59 3.93
N ASP A 94 -5.73 -11.66 5.02
CA ASP A 94 -6.99 -10.92 5.17
C ASP A 94 -6.71 -9.42 5.27
N ALA A 95 -5.69 -9.02 6.03
CA ALA A 95 -5.27 -7.62 6.12
C ALA A 95 -4.80 -7.07 4.75
N LEU A 96 -3.98 -7.83 4.03
CA LEU A 96 -3.54 -7.44 2.69
C LEU A 96 -4.70 -7.36 1.69
N SER A 97 -5.74 -8.17 1.86
CA SER A 97 -6.91 -8.15 0.97
C SER A 97 -7.64 -6.81 1.00
N ALA A 98 -7.72 -6.16 2.16
CA ALA A 98 -8.33 -4.84 2.32
C ALA A 98 -7.59 -3.78 1.48
N HIS A 99 -6.25 -3.78 1.53
CA HIS A 99 -5.42 -2.81 0.80
C HIS A 99 -5.30 -3.07 -0.70
N LYS A 100 -5.61 -4.29 -1.15
CA LYS A 100 -5.61 -4.63 -2.58
C LYS A 100 -6.73 -3.95 -3.35
N ALA A 101 -7.84 -3.59 -2.70
CA ALA A 101 -8.98 -2.94 -3.33
C ALA A 101 -8.67 -1.51 -3.79
N ASP A 102 -7.71 -0.86 -3.14
CA ASP A 102 -7.33 0.53 -3.40
C ASP A 102 -6.24 0.66 -4.49
N PHE A 103 -5.81 -0.45 -5.09
CA PHE A 103 -4.78 -0.42 -6.13
C PHE A 103 -5.32 0.25 -7.41
N PRO A 104 -4.69 1.34 -7.91
CA PRO A 104 -5.21 2.11 -9.04
C PRO A 104 -4.83 1.56 -10.41
N GLY A 105 -4.04 0.49 -10.49
CA GLY A 105 -3.57 -0.07 -11.76
C GLY A 105 -4.66 -0.87 -12.49
N GLU A 106 -4.59 -0.86 -13.82
CA GLU A 106 -5.54 -1.55 -14.69
C GLU A 106 -4.82 -2.60 -15.56
N MET A 107 -5.50 -3.72 -15.86
CA MET A 107 -5.02 -4.71 -16.84
C MET A 107 -5.61 -4.43 -18.22
N THR A 108 -4.88 -3.73 -19.09
CA THR A 108 -5.38 -3.26 -20.39
C THR A 108 -4.87 -4.06 -21.60
N PHE A 109 -4.67 -5.38 -21.46
CA PHE A 109 -4.24 -6.26 -22.57
C PHE A 109 -5.27 -7.36 -22.90
N PRO A 110 -5.55 -7.64 -24.19
CA PRO A 110 -4.94 -7.06 -25.41
C PRO A 110 -5.42 -5.63 -25.68
N PRO A 111 -4.71 -4.82 -26.50
CA PRO A 111 -5.23 -3.54 -26.91
C PRO A 111 -6.52 -3.81 -27.68
N TYR A 112 -7.64 -3.23 -27.23
CA TYR A 112 -8.90 -3.20 -27.97
C TYR A 112 -8.70 -2.84 -29.46
N PRO A 113 -9.61 -3.26 -30.36
CA PRO A 113 -9.43 -3.23 -31.80
C PRO A 113 -8.87 -1.91 -32.29
N GLN A 114 -7.83 -1.98 -33.13
CA GLN A 114 -7.23 -0.82 -33.77
C GLN A 114 -8.33 0.16 -34.19
N PRO A 115 -8.24 1.46 -33.82
CA PRO A 115 -9.18 2.45 -34.33
C PRO A 115 -9.20 2.31 -35.84
N ARG A 116 -10.38 2.04 -36.42
CA ARG A 116 -10.56 1.83 -37.87
C ARG A 116 -9.74 2.90 -38.58
N LYS A 117 -8.70 2.51 -39.31
CA LYS A 117 -8.00 3.43 -40.22
C LYS A 117 -9.11 4.10 -41.03
N ARG A 118 -9.23 5.43 -40.94
CA ARG A 118 -10.12 6.21 -41.79
C ARG A 118 -9.71 5.96 -43.23
N THR A 119 -10.28 4.92 -43.85
CA THR A 119 -10.22 4.73 -45.30
C THR A 119 -11.06 5.84 -45.91
N GLY A 120 -10.40 6.70 -46.69
CA GLY A 120 -11.04 7.55 -47.68
C GLY A 120 -11.37 8.96 -47.21
N ARG A 121 -10.37 9.84 -47.18
CA ARG A 121 -10.54 11.12 -47.88
C ARG A 121 -9.76 10.96 -49.18
N ALA A 122 -10.45 10.50 -50.22
CA ALA A 122 -9.94 10.68 -51.57
C ALA A 122 -9.72 12.18 -51.76
N GLU A 123 -8.48 12.54 -52.04
CA GLU A 123 -8.09 13.84 -52.55
C GLU A 123 -8.85 14.05 -53.87
N ASN A 124 -9.97 14.76 -53.79
CA ASN A 124 -10.57 15.36 -54.98
C ASN A 124 -9.89 16.71 -55.20
N GLN A 125 -8.89 16.71 -56.09
CA GLN A 125 -8.56 17.78 -57.03
C GLN A 125 -7.49 17.22 -57.99
N PRO A 126 -7.37 17.64 -59.26
CA PRO A 126 -8.09 18.71 -59.96
C PRO A 126 -8.56 18.34 -61.39
N ALA A 127 -9.40 19.20 -61.98
CA ALA A 127 -9.37 19.57 -63.40
C ALA A 127 -10.02 20.95 -63.54
#